data_AF-A0AAN9UQK9-F1
#
_entry.id   AF-A0AAN9UQK9-F1
#
_cell.length_a   1.000
_cell.length_b   1.000
_cell.length_c   1.000
_cell.angle_alpha   90.00
_cell.angle_beta   90.00
_cell.angle_gamma   90.00
#
_symmetry.space_group_name_H-M   'P 1'
#
loop_
_entity.id
_entity.type
_entity.pdbx_description
1 polymer ?
#
loop_
_entity_poly.entity_id
_entity_poly.type
_entity_poly.pdbx_seq_one_letter_code
_entity_poly.pdbx_strand_id
1 'polypeptide(L)'
;MTLERLVRLLLSLYVLFSAAYCLALDHSGLDASRSKQVPPLPFRGRREASKPAVGRGSRPQQRRDGDGGIIIRRDGEAPKPKTLIAKLWDENYDLVQQFLNVEFLRFQAEHPENETLPSYRYYSVQDYYYLVDFVQFRALRMAAYPEFNATSLLAAMAGEAQAIADAAADAWAFRNGTLLGDLGVPPLLVDDGLRATPEIAYADWLQKNVDLGWFALHVMTVPCVYTSKVFKFEFLEEYKAEYYSFDAERTWTALFRQALQFEIDLFNSAIGKSLGSLQLAP
;
A
#
# COMPACT_ATOMS: atom_id res chain seq x y z
N MET A 1 -19.99 -23.56 8.69
CA MET A 1 -19.84 -22.62 7.56
C MET A 1 -20.14 -23.40 6.28
N THR A 2 -20.89 -22.85 5.32
CA THR A 2 -21.16 -23.56 4.05
C THR A 2 -20.01 -23.31 3.07
N LEU A 3 -19.67 -24.31 2.25
CA LEU A 3 -18.65 -24.22 1.19
C LEU A 3 -18.84 -22.97 0.32
N GLU A 4 -20.09 -22.55 0.10
CA GLU A 4 -20.45 -21.35 -0.64
C GLU A 4 -20.02 -20.03 0.03
N ARG A 5 -20.00 -19.97 1.38
CA ARG A 5 -19.49 -18.80 2.14
C ARG A 5 -17.97 -18.75 2.15
N LEU A 6 -17.29 -19.89 2.27
CA LEU A 6 -15.83 -19.96 2.19
C LEU A 6 -15.34 -19.63 0.78
N VAL A 7 -15.99 -20.17 -0.26
CA VAL A 7 -15.71 -19.81 -1.66
C VAL A 7 -15.97 -18.32 -1.89
N ARG A 8 -16.95 -17.68 -1.24
CA ARG A 8 -17.10 -16.21 -1.28
C ARG A 8 -16.03 -15.46 -0.49
N LEU A 9 -15.52 -15.97 0.63
CA LEU A 9 -14.43 -15.35 1.41
C LEU A 9 -13.08 -15.49 0.70
N LEU A 10 -12.80 -16.68 0.18
CA LEU A 10 -11.64 -16.98 -0.65
C LEU A 10 -11.74 -16.31 -2.02
N LEU A 11 -12.91 -16.20 -2.66
CA LEU A 11 -13.10 -15.36 -3.84
C LEU A 11 -13.11 -13.88 -3.48
N SER A 12 -13.49 -13.45 -2.28
CA SER A 12 -13.27 -12.07 -1.87
C SER A 12 -11.78 -11.81 -1.81
N LEU A 13 -10.97 -12.63 -1.14
CA LEU A 13 -9.52 -12.56 -1.18
C LEU A 13 -8.95 -12.74 -2.61
N TYR A 14 -9.41 -13.69 -3.40
CA TYR A 14 -8.83 -14.01 -4.73
C TYR A 14 -9.31 -13.06 -5.85
N VAL A 15 -10.54 -12.56 -5.80
CA VAL A 15 -11.09 -11.49 -6.68
C VAL A 15 -10.65 -10.11 -6.17
N LEU A 16 -10.17 -9.97 -4.93
CA LEU A 16 -9.39 -8.81 -4.50
C LEU A 16 -8.01 -8.80 -5.17
N PHE A 17 -7.35 -9.96 -5.28
CA PHE A 17 -5.99 -10.07 -5.84
C PHE A 17 -5.93 -10.18 -7.37
N SER A 18 -6.84 -10.92 -8.02
CA SER A 18 -6.84 -11.13 -9.47
C SER A 18 -7.46 -9.95 -10.25
N ALA A 19 -8.43 -9.25 -9.66
CA ALA A 19 -8.95 -8.01 -10.25
C ALA A 19 -7.93 -6.86 -10.20
N ALA A 20 -7.02 -6.85 -9.22
CA ALA A 20 -5.93 -5.87 -9.15
C ALA A 20 -4.92 -6.04 -10.29
N TYR A 21 -4.64 -7.28 -10.72
CA TYR A 21 -3.80 -7.56 -11.88
C TYR A 21 -4.46 -7.12 -13.21
N CYS A 22 -5.79 -7.30 -13.34
CA CYS A 22 -6.53 -6.80 -14.50
C CYS A 22 -6.71 -5.28 -14.50
N LEU A 23 -6.96 -4.64 -13.35
CA LEU A 23 -7.09 -3.18 -13.24
C LEU A 23 -5.76 -2.45 -13.40
N ALA A 24 -4.63 -3.04 -12.98
CA ALA A 24 -3.30 -2.50 -13.23
C ALA A 24 -2.93 -2.45 -14.73
N LEU A 25 -3.54 -3.33 -15.55
CA LEU A 25 -3.38 -3.33 -17.00
C LEU A 25 -4.44 -2.48 -17.73
N ASP A 26 -5.61 -2.24 -17.12
CA ASP A 26 -6.77 -1.63 -17.78
C ASP A 26 -7.05 -0.15 -17.44
N HIS A 27 -6.25 0.48 -16.58
CA HIS A 27 -6.36 1.94 -16.30
C HIS A 27 -5.85 2.87 -17.44
N SER A 28 -5.87 2.41 -18.69
CA SER A 28 -5.53 3.22 -19.86
C SER A 28 -6.67 4.11 -20.38
N GLY A 29 -7.88 4.03 -19.81
CA GLY A 29 -8.97 4.93 -20.18
C GLY A 29 -10.16 4.92 -19.23
N LEU A 30 -10.16 5.78 -18.21
CA LEU A 30 -11.39 6.26 -17.58
C LEU A 30 -11.33 7.78 -17.41
N ASP A 31 -12.32 8.42 -18.00
CA ASP A 31 -12.49 9.85 -18.21
C ASP A 31 -12.84 10.54 -16.88
N ALA A 32 -11.91 11.35 -16.36
CA ALA A 32 -12.11 12.11 -15.14
C ALA A 32 -12.95 13.37 -15.43
N SER A 33 -14.27 13.27 -15.27
CA SER A 33 -15.13 14.45 -15.21
C SER A 33 -15.86 14.56 -13.87
N ARG A 34 -15.61 15.71 -13.22
CA ARG A 34 -16.31 16.34 -12.09
C ARG A 34 -15.97 15.90 -10.66
N SER A 35 -14.94 16.57 -10.12
CA SER A 35 -15.01 17.21 -8.80
C SER A 35 -14.43 18.62 -8.94
N LYS A 36 -15.23 19.66 -8.66
CA LYS A 36 -14.74 21.04 -8.60
C LYS A 36 -14.09 21.26 -7.23
N GLN A 37 -12.85 20.85 -7.08
CA GLN A 37 -11.99 21.38 -6.03
C GLN A 37 -11.32 22.66 -6.51
N VAL A 38 -11.20 23.62 -5.59
CA VAL A 38 -10.49 24.88 -5.80
C VAL A 38 -9.04 24.56 -6.15
N PRO A 39 -8.51 25.01 -7.30
CA PRO A 39 -7.13 24.72 -7.66
C PRO A 39 -6.16 25.32 -6.63
N PRO A 40 -5.11 24.59 -6.22
CA PRO A 40 -4.10 25.15 -5.34
C PRO A 40 -3.44 26.35 -6.03
N LEU A 41 -3.24 27.43 -5.25
CA LEU A 41 -2.53 28.61 -5.70
C LEU A 41 -1.08 28.24 -6.05
N PRO A 42 -0.51 28.77 -7.14
CA PRO A 42 0.86 28.47 -7.51
C PRO A 42 1.83 28.94 -6.42
N PHE A 43 2.67 28.01 -5.99
CA PHE A 43 3.73 28.21 -5.01
C PHE A 43 4.74 29.27 -5.49
N ARG A 44 4.94 30.33 -4.69
CA ARG A 44 6.12 31.20 -4.78
C ARG A 44 7.14 30.68 -3.77
N GLY A 45 8.10 29.91 -4.26
CA GLY A 45 9.21 29.40 -3.48
C GLY A 45 9.92 30.48 -2.68
N ARG A 46 10.25 30.12 -1.43
CA ARG A 46 11.12 30.86 -0.54
C ARG A 46 12.49 30.98 -1.21
N ARG A 47 13.00 32.21 -1.29
CA ARG A 47 14.30 32.59 -1.86
C ARG A 47 15.43 31.67 -1.36
N GLU A 48 16.05 30.94 -2.28
CA GLU A 48 17.42 30.46 -2.08
C GLU A 48 18.38 31.65 -2.06
N ALA A 49 19.38 31.54 -1.19
CA ALA A 49 20.44 32.51 -1.03
C ALA A 49 21.24 32.65 -2.34
N SER A 50 21.51 33.91 -2.67
CA SER A 50 22.25 34.41 -3.82
C SER A 50 23.58 33.67 -4.07
N LYS A 51 23.80 33.20 -5.31
CA LYS A 51 25.14 33.05 -5.90
C LYS A 51 25.15 33.59 -7.35
N PRO A 52 26.28 34.18 -7.79
CA PRO A 52 26.28 35.13 -8.90
C PRO A 52 26.32 34.45 -10.28
N ALA A 53 25.76 35.18 -11.23
CA ALA A 53 25.68 34.86 -12.65
C ALA A 53 27.07 34.73 -13.31
N VAL A 54 27.26 33.65 -14.06
CA VAL A 54 28.26 33.57 -15.13
C VAL A 54 27.52 33.18 -16.40
N GLY A 55 27.36 34.17 -17.28
CA GLY A 55 26.83 33.96 -18.61
C GLY A 55 27.88 33.39 -19.55
N ARG A 56 27.46 32.49 -20.45
CA ARG A 56 28.02 32.38 -21.80
C ARG A 56 27.00 31.70 -22.69
N GLY A 57 26.54 32.46 -23.69
CA GLY A 57 25.67 31.97 -24.74
C GLY A 57 26.37 31.00 -25.67
N SER A 58 25.58 30.16 -26.34
CA SER A 58 25.98 29.44 -27.55
C SER A 58 24.75 29.26 -28.42
N ARG A 59 24.85 29.81 -29.64
CA ARG A 59 23.83 29.79 -30.70
C ARG A 59 23.58 28.36 -31.21
N PRO A 60 22.40 28.09 -31.80
CA PRO A 60 22.10 26.81 -32.42
C PRO A 60 22.82 26.69 -33.76
N GLN A 61 23.61 25.62 -33.93
CA GLN A 61 24.29 25.30 -35.18
C GLN A 61 23.41 24.31 -35.98
N GLN A 62 22.70 24.84 -36.98
CA GLN A 62 22.09 24.04 -38.05
C GLN A 62 23.21 23.37 -38.86
N ARG A 63 23.18 22.03 -38.93
CA ARG A 63 23.86 21.26 -39.98
C ARG A 63 22.80 20.61 -40.87
N ARG A 64 22.98 20.83 -42.16
CA ARG A 64 22.23 20.19 -43.25
C ARG A 64 23.15 19.19 -43.95
N ASP A 65 22.48 18.15 -44.44
CA ASP A 65 22.83 17.26 -45.55
C ASP A 65 23.70 16.03 -45.28
N GLY A 66 23.10 14.87 -45.54
CA GLY A 66 23.72 13.54 -45.49
C GLY A 66 22.68 12.43 -45.54
N ASP A 67 22.11 12.22 -46.72
CA ASP A 67 21.50 10.98 -47.27
C ASP A 67 21.15 9.85 -46.27
N GLY A 68 19.84 9.64 -46.06
CA GLY A 68 19.33 8.55 -45.25
C GLY A 68 17.80 8.54 -45.28
N GLY A 69 17.23 7.42 -45.71
CA GLY A 69 15.82 7.27 -46.07
C GLY A 69 14.83 7.88 -45.08
N ILE A 70 13.69 8.32 -45.61
CA ILE A 70 12.54 8.78 -44.84
C ILE A 70 12.08 7.62 -43.96
N ILE A 71 12.61 7.54 -42.74
CA ILE A 71 11.93 6.87 -41.65
C ILE A 71 10.82 7.84 -41.25
N ILE A 72 9.60 7.54 -41.71
CA ILE A 72 8.40 8.04 -41.06
C ILE A 72 8.47 7.49 -39.64
N ARG A 73 9.08 8.24 -38.72
CA ARG A 73 8.92 8.00 -37.29
C ARG A 73 7.43 8.17 -37.08
N ARG A 74 6.71 7.06 -36.87
CA ARG A 74 5.40 7.10 -36.24
C ARG A 74 5.54 8.07 -35.09
N ASP A 75 4.67 9.06 -35.05
CA ASP A 75 4.39 9.86 -33.87
C ASP A 75 3.93 8.90 -32.78
N GLY A 76 4.89 8.18 -32.19
CA GLY A 76 4.68 7.37 -31.02
C GLY A 76 4.38 8.37 -29.94
N GLU A 77 3.11 8.44 -29.56
CA GLU A 77 2.64 9.16 -28.40
C GLU A 77 3.67 8.94 -27.27
N ALA A 78 4.21 10.03 -26.72
CA ALA A 78 5.18 9.93 -25.66
C ALA A 78 4.61 9.00 -24.58
N PRO A 79 5.37 8.02 -24.06
CA PRO A 79 4.86 7.07 -23.09
C PRO A 79 4.17 7.84 -21.96
N LYS A 80 2.90 7.53 -21.70
CA LYS A 80 2.17 8.17 -20.60
C LYS A 80 2.98 7.98 -19.32
N PRO A 81 3.17 9.02 -18.50
CA PRO A 81 3.92 8.89 -17.27
C PRO A 81 3.24 7.85 -16.37
N LYS A 82 4.00 6.87 -15.91
CA LYS A 82 3.52 5.85 -14.97
C LYS A 82 3.09 6.50 -13.66
N THR A 83 2.07 5.95 -13.02
CA THR A 83 1.73 6.30 -11.62
C THR A 83 2.88 5.88 -10.71
N LEU A 84 3.01 6.51 -9.54
CA LEU A 84 4.00 6.14 -8.53
C LEU A 84 3.84 4.67 -8.16
N ILE A 85 2.61 4.17 -8.01
CA ILE A 85 2.38 2.77 -7.65
C ILE A 85 2.81 1.82 -8.76
N ALA A 86 2.47 2.11 -10.02
CA ALA A 86 2.93 1.30 -11.14
C ALA A 86 4.47 1.25 -11.19
N LYS A 87 5.12 2.39 -10.91
CA LYS A 87 6.58 2.45 -10.81
C LYS A 87 7.13 1.60 -9.65
N LEU A 88 6.57 1.73 -8.45
CA LEU A 88 6.98 0.93 -7.28
C LEU A 88 6.78 -0.57 -7.51
N TRP A 89 5.70 -0.95 -8.20
CA TRP A 89 5.44 -2.32 -8.62
C TRP A 89 6.48 -2.84 -9.62
N ASP A 90 6.76 -2.07 -10.67
CA ASP A 90 7.71 -2.46 -11.71
C ASP A 90 9.13 -2.59 -11.16
N GLU A 91 9.55 -1.67 -10.29
CA GLU A 91 10.89 -1.67 -9.68
C GLU A 91 11.08 -2.77 -8.64
N ASN A 92 9.98 -3.30 -8.08
CA ASN A 92 9.99 -4.40 -7.11
C ASN A 92 9.33 -5.66 -7.68
N TYR A 93 9.40 -5.83 -9.00
CA TYR A 93 8.68 -6.90 -9.71
C TYR A 93 8.96 -8.29 -9.12
N ASP A 94 10.18 -8.57 -8.69
CA ASP A 94 10.56 -9.85 -8.10
C ASP A 94 9.77 -10.17 -6.81
N LEU A 95 9.63 -9.20 -5.89
CA LEU A 95 8.82 -9.38 -4.68
C LEU A 95 7.34 -9.30 -4.96
N VAL A 96 6.90 -8.47 -5.91
CA VAL A 96 5.50 -8.45 -6.35
C VAL A 96 5.09 -9.83 -6.87
N GLN A 97 5.92 -10.47 -7.69
CA GLN A 97 5.63 -11.82 -8.17
C GLN A 97 5.62 -12.85 -7.03
N GLN A 98 6.53 -12.75 -6.06
CA GLN A 98 6.49 -13.62 -4.89
C GLN A 98 5.22 -13.40 -4.06
N PHE A 99 4.83 -12.15 -3.86
CA PHE A 99 3.63 -11.77 -3.13
C PHE A 99 2.36 -12.30 -3.78
N LEU A 100 2.22 -12.12 -5.10
CA LEU A 100 1.08 -12.64 -5.86
C LEU A 100 1.02 -14.17 -5.91
N ASN A 101 2.15 -14.84 -5.67
CA ASN A 101 2.28 -16.29 -5.67
C ASN A 101 2.66 -16.85 -4.29
N VAL A 102 2.28 -16.16 -3.21
CA VAL A 102 2.67 -16.55 -1.86
C VAL A 102 2.10 -17.93 -1.53
N GLU A 103 2.92 -18.78 -0.91
CA GLU A 103 2.62 -20.19 -0.74
C GLU A 103 1.36 -20.42 0.09
N PHE A 104 1.11 -19.57 1.10
CA PHE A 104 -0.11 -19.61 1.88
C PHE A 104 -1.37 -19.44 1.00
N LEU A 105 -1.43 -18.42 0.15
CA LEU A 105 -2.61 -18.18 -0.71
C LEU A 105 -2.81 -19.32 -1.70
N ARG A 106 -1.71 -19.84 -2.29
CA ARG A 106 -1.77 -21.02 -3.15
C ARG A 106 -2.31 -22.24 -2.40
N PHE A 107 -1.80 -22.49 -1.19
CA PHE A 107 -2.28 -23.57 -0.34
C PHE A 107 -3.78 -23.46 -0.05
N GLN A 108 -4.26 -22.26 0.30
CA GLN A 108 -5.70 -22.00 0.52
C GLN A 108 -6.55 -22.28 -0.73
N ALA A 109 -6.01 -22.00 -1.92
CA ALA A 109 -6.73 -22.16 -3.19
C ALA A 109 -6.76 -23.62 -3.69
N GLU A 110 -5.71 -24.41 -3.41
CA GLU A 110 -5.53 -25.74 -3.98
C GLU A 110 -6.06 -26.88 -3.08
N HIS A 111 -6.29 -26.62 -1.79
CA HIS A 111 -6.62 -27.66 -0.80
C HIS A 111 -8.04 -27.48 -0.23
N PRO A 112 -8.69 -28.56 0.24
CA PRO A 112 -10.03 -28.48 0.80
C PRO A 112 -10.06 -27.78 2.17
N GLU A 113 -11.22 -27.22 2.53
CA GLU A 113 -11.42 -26.40 3.73
C GLU A 113 -10.92 -27.06 5.03
N ASN A 114 -11.14 -28.35 5.20
CA ASN A 114 -10.72 -29.07 6.41
C ASN A 114 -9.20 -29.09 6.61
N GLU A 115 -8.43 -28.93 5.53
CA GLU A 115 -6.96 -28.82 5.57
C GLU A 115 -6.51 -27.36 5.73
N THR A 116 -7.24 -26.42 5.14
CA THR A 116 -6.81 -25.01 5.06
C THR A 116 -7.32 -24.15 6.21
N LEU A 117 -8.52 -24.42 6.73
CA LEU A 117 -9.17 -23.66 7.79
C LEU A 117 -8.33 -23.48 9.06
N PRO A 118 -7.56 -24.48 9.55
CA PRO A 118 -6.71 -24.27 10.73
C PRO A 118 -5.67 -23.16 10.55
N SER A 119 -4.97 -23.17 9.40
CA SER A 119 -3.98 -22.14 9.06
C SER A 119 -4.63 -20.79 8.77
N TYR A 120 -5.80 -20.79 8.14
CA TYR A 120 -6.57 -19.56 7.89
C TYR A 120 -7.00 -18.89 9.18
N ARG A 121 -7.54 -19.66 10.14
CA ARG A 121 -7.88 -19.15 11.48
C ARG A 121 -6.69 -18.56 12.21
N TYR A 122 -5.54 -19.24 12.16
CA TYR A 122 -4.30 -18.72 12.73
C TYR A 122 -3.91 -17.39 12.06
N TYR A 123 -3.85 -17.36 10.72
CA TYR A 123 -3.55 -16.14 9.96
C TYR A 123 -4.48 -14.99 10.32
N SER A 124 -5.80 -15.22 10.36
CA SER A 124 -6.78 -14.18 10.64
C SER A 124 -6.61 -13.57 12.03
N VAL A 125 -6.14 -14.33 13.03
CA VAL A 125 -5.81 -13.76 14.35
C VAL A 125 -4.58 -12.86 14.26
N GLN A 126 -3.54 -13.26 13.51
CA GLN A 126 -2.36 -12.41 13.31
C GLN A 126 -2.69 -11.14 12.52
N ASP A 127 -3.50 -11.25 11.48
CA ASP A 127 -4.01 -10.12 10.70
C ASP A 127 -4.83 -9.16 11.57
N TYR A 128 -5.63 -9.69 12.51
CA TYR A 128 -6.32 -8.85 13.49
C TYR A 128 -5.37 -8.09 14.42
N TYR A 129 -4.29 -8.71 14.89
CA TYR A 129 -3.27 -7.99 15.67
C TYR A 129 -2.60 -6.89 14.87
N TYR A 130 -2.29 -7.17 13.59
CA TYR A 130 -1.78 -6.15 12.69
C TYR A 130 -2.79 -5.00 12.51
N LEU A 131 -4.09 -5.28 12.33
CA LEU A 131 -5.12 -4.23 12.21
C LEU A 131 -5.22 -3.35 13.46
N VAL A 132 -5.10 -3.94 14.66
CA VAL A 132 -5.09 -3.19 15.93
C VAL A 132 -3.90 -2.24 15.98
N ASP A 133 -2.71 -2.71 15.62
CA ASP A 133 -1.50 -1.87 15.60
C ASP A 133 -1.50 -0.87 14.44
N PHE A 134 -2.16 -1.20 13.34
CA PHE A 134 -2.36 -0.28 12.21
C PHE A 134 -3.20 0.93 12.63
N VAL A 135 -4.23 0.75 13.47
CA VAL A 135 -4.98 1.87 14.05
C VAL A 135 -4.07 2.80 14.85
N GLN A 136 -3.15 2.25 15.66
CA GLN A 136 -2.16 3.03 16.41
C GLN A 136 -1.19 3.76 15.48
N PHE A 137 -0.69 3.07 14.45
CA PHE A 137 0.19 3.66 13.44
C PHE A 137 -0.46 4.85 12.74
N ARG A 138 -1.76 4.76 12.39
CA ARG A 138 -2.49 5.90 11.81
C ARG A 138 -2.56 7.10 12.75
N ALA A 139 -2.78 6.86 14.04
CA ALA A 139 -2.75 7.92 15.04
C ALA A 139 -1.37 8.58 15.14
N LEU A 140 -0.28 7.81 15.09
CA LEU A 140 1.08 8.34 15.06
C LEU A 140 1.36 9.14 13.78
N ARG A 141 0.88 8.66 12.63
CA ARG A 141 1.03 9.33 11.33
C ARG A 141 0.40 10.73 11.31
N MET A 142 -0.65 10.99 12.09
CA MET A 142 -1.21 12.35 12.22
C MET A 142 -0.16 13.38 12.65
N ALA A 143 0.79 12.99 13.51
CA ALA A 143 1.85 13.87 13.98
C ALA A 143 2.94 14.15 12.92
N ALA A 144 2.96 13.40 11.81
CA ALA A 144 3.95 13.55 10.75
C ALA A 144 3.49 14.50 9.63
N TYR A 145 2.23 14.96 9.64
CA TYR A 145 1.65 15.76 8.56
C TYR A 145 2.43 17.06 8.33
N PRO A 146 2.96 17.31 7.13
CA PRO A 146 3.70 18.53 6.86
C PRO A 146 2.75 19.72 6.75
N GLU A 147 3.14 20.82 7.38
CA GLU A 147 2.32 22.02 7.46
C GLU A 147 2.22 22.72 6.10
N PHE A 148 1.05 22.60 5.46
CA PHE A 148 0.67 23.40 4.31
C PHE A 148 -0.49 24.31 4.70
N ASN A 149 -0.25 25.30 5.57
CA ASN A 149 -1.24 26.21 6.16
C ASN A 149 -2.26 25.57 7.14
N ALA A 150 -2.77 26.39 8.08
CA ALA A 150 -3.62 25.92 9.18
C ALA A 150 -4.96 25.32 8.72
N THR A 151 -5.57 25.86 7.65
CA THR A 151 -6.86 25.39 7.15
C THR A 151 -6.74 24.01 6.52
N SER A 152 -5.74 23.79 5.67
CA SER A 152 -5.49 22.47 5.07
C SER A 152 -5.07 21.46 6.12
N LEU A 153 -4.28 21.87 7.11
CA LEU A 153 -3.93 21.01 8.25
C LEU A 153 -5.18 20.58 9.02
N LEU A 154 -6.08 21.49 9.38
CA LEU A 154 -7.33 21.14 10.08
C LEU A 154 -8.21 20.19 9.27
N ALA A 155 -8.33 20.40 7.96
CA ALA A 155 -9.09 19.51 7.09
C ALA A 155 -8.47 18.12 7.00
N ALA A 156 -7.15 18.03 6.85
CA ALA A 156 -6.42 16.77 6.82
C ALA A 156 -6.50 16.02 8.15
N MET A 157 -6.37 16.73 9.28
CA MET A 157 -6.52 16.17 10.62
C MET A 157 -7.93 15.62 10.86
N ALA A 158 -8.97 16.33 10.42
CA ALA A 158 -10.34 15.84 10.50
C ALA A 158 -10.56 14.58 9.66
N GLY A 159 -10.02 14.55 8.43
CA GLY A 159 -10.08 13.37 7.57
C GLY A 159 -9.35 12.17 8.16
N GLU A 160 -8.15 12.37 8.69
CA GLU A 160 -7.38 11.27 9.30
C GLU A 160 -8.01 10.79 10.61
N ALA A 161 -8.56 11.69 11.43
CA ALA A 161 -9.30 11.31 12.64
C ALA A 161 -10.53 10.45 12.32
N GLN A 162 -11.30 10.80 11.29
CA GLN A 162 -12.41 9.98 10.81
C GLN A 162 -11.91 8.60 10.35
N ALA A 163 -10.83 8.58 9.58
CA ALA A 163 -10.34 7.33 9.02
C ALA A 163 -9.69 6.41 10.08
N ILE A 164 -9.17 6.95 11.19
CA ILE A 164 -8.79 6.17 12.39
C ILE A 164 -10.03 5.56 13.04
N ALA A 165 -11.11 6.33 13.21
CA ALA A 165 -12.36 5.83 13.77
C ALA A 165 -12.95 4.70 12.91
N ASP A 166 -12.93 4.85 11.58
CA ASP A 166 -13.38 3.82 10.64
C ASP A 166 -12.52 2.56 10.74
N ALA A 167 -11.19 2.69 10.77
CA ALA A 167 -10.28 1.54 10.91
C ALA A 167 -10.48 0.79 12.25
N ALA A 168 -10.74 1.51 13.34
CA ALA A 168 -11.07 0.90 14.63
C ALA A 168 -12.41 0.15 14.58
N ALA A 169 -13.41 0.73 13.91
CA ALA A 169 -14.70 0.07 13.72
C ALA A 169 -14.58 -1.19 12.86
N ASP A 170 -13.79 -1.15 11.79
CA ASP A 170 -13.52 -2.29 10.91
C ASP A 170 -12.78 -3.42 11.65
N ALA A 171 -11.74 -3.09 12.43
CA ALA A 171 -11.04 -4.08 13.26
C ALA A 171 -11.99 -4.74 14.28
N TRP A 172 -12.88 -3.95 14.89
CA TRP A 172 -13.89 -4.47 15.83
C TRP A 172 -14.94 -5.35 15.14
N ALA A 173 -15.36 -4.99 13.93
CA ALA A 173 -16.27 -5.78 13.11
C ALA A 173 -15.63 -7.11 12.68
N PHE A 174 -14.36 -7.07 12.27
CA PHE A 174 -13.58 -8.27 11.92
C PHE A 174 -13.43 -9.21 13.11
N ARG A 175 -13.10 -8.67 14.29
CA ARG A 175 -13.05 -9.44 15.55
C ARG A 175 -14.36 -10.18 15.79
N ASN A 176 -15.48 -9.45 15.86
CA ASN A 176 -16.74 -10.04 16.32
C ASN A 176 -17.45 -10.86 15.25
N GLY A 177 -17.50 -10.36 14.02
CA GLY A 177 -18.19 -11.01 12.91
C GLY A 177 -17.37 -12.18 12.36
N THR A 178 -16.11 -11.93 12.01
CA THR A 178 -15.28 -12.92 11.32
C THR A 178 -14.59 -13.85 12.30
N LEU A 179 -13.79 -13.36 13.26
CA LEU A 179 -13.03 -14.25 14.14
C LEU A 179 -13.94 -15.04 15.08
N LEU A 180 -14.79 -14.36 15.87
CA LEU A 180 -15.64 -15.01 16.85
C LEU A 180 -16.86 -15.70 16.21
N GLY A 181 -17.45 -15.08 15.19
CA GLY A 181 -18.64 -15.58 14.51
C GLY A 181 -18.33 -16.65 13.47
N ASP A 182 -17.91 -16.22 12.29
CA ASP A 182 -17.77 -17.11 11.12
C ASP A 182 -16.68 -18.16 11.31
N LEU A 183 -15.54 -17.76 11.87
CA LEU A 183 -14.41 -18.64 12.11
C LEU A 183 -14.47 -19.36 13.45
N GLY A 184 -15.31 -18.93 14.40
CA GLY A 184 -15.46 -19.60 15.70
C GLY A 184 -14.14 -19.71 16.48
N VAL A 185 -13.26 -18.72 16.36
CA VAL A 185 -12.03 -18.63 17.16
C VAL A 185 -12.42 -18.30 18.60
N PRO A 186 -11.90 -19.02 19.62
CA PRO A 186 -12.18 -18.71 21.01
C PRO A 186 -11.75 -17.27 21.36
N PRO A 187 -12.58 -16.48 22.08
CA PRO A 187 -12.25 -15.10 22.44
C PRO A 187 -10.89 -14.94 23.11
N LEU A 188 -10.54 -15.87 24.01
CA LEU A 188 -9.25 -15.86 24.70
C LEU A 188 -8.05 -15.91 23.73
N LEU A 189 -8.16 -16.64 22.61
CA LEU A 189 -7.08 -16.70 21.62
C LEU A 189 -7.04 -15.46 20.72
N VAL A 190 -8.14 -14.72 20.63
CA VAL A 190 -8.18 -13.45 19.88
C VAL A 190 -7.61 -12.32 20.73
N ASP A 191 -7.95 -12.29 22.03
CA ASP A 191 -7.55 -11.19 22.91
C ASP A 191 -6.15 -11.40 23.51
N ASP A 192 -5.79 -12.65 23.86
CA ASP A 192 -4.55 -12.99 24.59
C ASP A 192 -3.67 -14.02 23.85
N GLY A 193 -3.92 -14.22 22.55
CA GLY A 193 -3.13 -15.12 21.72
C GLY A 193 -1.70 -14.64 21.50
N LEU A 194 -0.79 -15.58 21.28
CA LEU A 194 0.59 -15.28 20.88
C LEU A 194 0.62 -14.61 19.51
N ARG A 195 1.37 -13.51 19.45
CA ARG A 195 1.68 -12.79 18.22
C ARG A 195 2.86 -13.46 17.51
N ALA A 196 2.75 -13.59 16.19
CA ALA A 196 3.77 -14.17 15.34
C ALA A 196 4.92 -13.18 15.13
N THR A 197 6.16 -13.67 15.02
CA THR A 197 7.33 -12.80 14.80
C THR A 197 7.18 -11.86 13.59
N PRO A 198 6.71 -12.32 12.41
CA PRO A 198 6.54 -11.42 11.27
C PRO A 198 5.51 -10.31 11.50
N GLU A 199 4.44 -10.63 12.22
CA GLU A 199 3.38 -9.69 12.59
C GLU A 199 3.94 -8.59 13.52
N ILE A 200 4.61 -8.99 14.60
CA ILE A 200 5.26 -8.05 15.54
C ILE A 200 6.29 -7.19 14.81
N ALA A 201 7.13 -7.80 13.97
CA ALA A 201 8.18 -7.08 13.26
C ALA A 201 7.61 -6.05 12.27
N TYR A 202 6.50 -6.38 11.60
CA TYR A 202 5.85 -5.45 10.68
C TYR A 202 5.22 -4.28 11.44
N ALA A 203 4.47 -4.55 12.50
CA ALA A 203 3.86 -3.51 13.34
C ALA A 203 4.91 -2.60 13.97
N ASP A 204 5.99 -3.17 14.50
CA ASP A 204 7.12 -2.44 15.10
C ASP A 204 7.84 -1.57 14.06
N TRP A 205 8.05 -2.09 12.85
CA TRP A 205 8.63 -1.32 11.75
C TRP A 205 7.75 -0.12 11.36
N LEU A 206 6.42 -0.29 11.27
CA LEU A 206 5.50 0.82 11.02
C LEU A 206 5.65 1.92 12.09
N GLN A 207 5.64 1.54 13.37
CA GLN A 207 5.69 2.48 14.50
C GLN A 207 7.06 3.18 14.65
N LYS A 208 8.17 2.50 14.35
CA LYS A 208 9.52 3.06 14.52
C LYS A 208 9.95 4.03 13.42
N ASN A 209 9.26 4.04 12.28
CA ASN A 209 9.62 4.85 11.11
C ASN A 209 8.71 6.07 10.92
N VAL A 210 8.02 6.51 11.99
CA VAL A 210 7.11 7.68 11.97
C VAL A 210 7.82 9.00 11.68
N ASP A 211 9.14 9.03 11.81
CA ASP A 211 10.02 10.17 11.51
C ASP A 211 10.37 10.32 10.02
N LEU A 212 10.10 9.30 9.18
CA LEU A 212 10.35 9.34 7.73
C LEU A 212 9.45 10.34 6.98
N GLY A 213 8.47 10.92 7.68
CA GLY A 213 7.55 11.90 7.15
C GLY A 213 6.30 11.29 6.54
N TRP A 214 5.26 12.10 6.47
CA TRP A 214 3.90 11.65 6.18
C TRP A 214 3.73 10.91 4.84
N PHE A 215 4.43 11.32 3.79
CA PHE A 215 4.35 10.66 2.48
C PHE A 215 5.00 9.26 2.49
N ALA A 216 6.18 9.13 3.11
CA ALA A 216 6.85 7.84 3.26
C ALA A 216 5.98 6.85 4.05
N LEU A 217 5.30 7.34 5.10
CA LEU A 217 4.36 6.55 5.88
C LEU A 217 3.17 6.04 5.05
N HIS A 218 2.73 6.76 4.01
CA HIS A 218 1.72 6.23 3.09
C HIS A 218 2.28 5.15 2.18
N VAL A 219 3.50 5.33 1.66
CA VAL A 219 4.19 4.33 0.84
C VAL A 219 4.34 3.00 1.59
N MET A 220 4.72 3.05 2.87
CA MET A 220 4.85 1.87 3.73
C MET A 220 3.56 1.04 3.83
N THR A 221 2.40 1.67 3.68
CA THR A 221 1.10 0.99 3.78
C THR A 221 0.56 0.48 2.44
N VAL A 222 1.20 0.83 1.31
CA VAL A 222 0.66 0.50 -0.01
C VAL A 222 0.47 -1.01 -0.18
N PRO A 223 1.41 -1.92 0.19
CA PRO A 223 1.18 -3.36 0.03
C PRO A 223 -0.06 -3.89 0.77
N CYS A 224 -0.24 -3.51 2.03
CA CYS A 224 -1.42 -3.86 2.85
C CYS A 224 -2.73 -3.30 2.26
N VAL A 225 -2.66 -2.08 1.74
CA VAL A 225 -3.82 -1.33 1.29
C VAL A 225 -4.19 -1.67 -0.15
N TYR A 226 -3.23 -2.04 -0.99
CA TYR A 226 -3.48 -2.41 -2.38
C TYR A 226 -4.29 -3.72 -2.49
N THR A 227 -4.14 -4.61 -1.51
CA THR A 227 -4.95 -5.83 -1.42
C THR A 227 -6.36 -5.58 -0.91
N SER A 228 -6.59 -4.49 -0.18
CA SER A 228 -7.91 -4.09 0.33
C SER A 228 -8.48 -2.98 -0.58
N LYS A 229 -9.50 -3.29 -1.40
CA LYS A 229 -10.18 -2.43 -2.40
C LYS A 229 -10.63 -1.00 -1.96
N VAL A 230 -10.31 -0.58 -0.75
CA VAL A 230 -10.89 0.57 -0.04
C VAL A 230 -10.11 1.88 -0.27
N PHE A 231 -8.90 1.85 -0.83
CA PHE A 231 -8.07 3.07 -0.86
C PHE A 231 -7.93 3.70 -2.24
N LYS A 232 -8.18 5.01 -2.26
CA LYS A 232 -7.94 5.85 -3.43
C LYS A 232 -6.50 6.31 -3.42
N PHE A 233 -5.68 5.70 -4.26
CA PHE A 233 -4.29 6.09 -4.47
C PHE A 233 -4.13 7.42 -5.22
N GLU A 234 -5.24 8.02 -5.66
CA GLU A 234 -5.30 9.36 -6.25
C GLU A 234 -4.53 10.39 -5.41
N PHE A 235 -4.59 10.26 -4.08
CA PHE A 235 -3.84 11.10 -3.15
C PHE A 235 -2.31 11.01 -3.39
N LEU A 236 -1.74 9.81 -3.53
CA LEU A 236 -0.29 9.67 -3.73
C LEU A 236 0.14 10.34 -5.03
N GLU A 237 -0.70 10.28 -6.06
CA GLU A 237 -0.44 10.94 -7.33
C GLU A 237 -0.57 12.46 -7.25
N GLU A 238 -1.53 12.97 -6.48
CA GLU A 238 -1.76 14.40 -6.26
C GLU A 238 -0.54 15.03 -5.57
N TYR A 239 0.00 14.38 -4.54
CA TYR A 239 1.04 14.97 -3.70
C TYR A 239 2.46 14.54 -4.08
N LYS A 240 2.66 13.54 -4.95
CA LYS A 240 4.03 13.04 -5.25
C LYS A 240 5.00 14.15 -5.63
N ALA A 241 4.57 15.15 -6.40
CA ALA A 241 5.43 16.23 -6.87
C ALA A 241 5.95 17.12 -5.74
N GLU A 242 5.21 17.25 -4.65
CA GLU A 242 5.59 18.05 -3.47
C GLU A 242 6.68 17.38 -2.64
N TYR A 243 6.73 16.04 -2.68
CA TYR A 243 7.71 15.23 -1.95
C TYR A 243 8.78 14.61 -2.86
N TYR A 244 8.71 14.89 -4.17
CA TYR A 244 9.58 14.26 -5.14
C TYR A 244 11.00 14.81 -5.02
N SER A 245 11.93 13.91 -4.72
CA SER A 245 13.37 14.10 -4.90
C SER A 245 13.99 12.77 -5.33
N PHE A 246 15.18 12.80 -5.90
CA PHE A 246 15.89 11.58 -6.28
C PHE A 246 16.10 10.64 -5.08
N ASP A 247 16.44 11.22 -3.91
CA ASP A 247 16.62 10.45 -2.68
C ASP A 247 15.28 9.89 -2.14
N ALA A 248 14.19 10.62 -2.35
CA ALA A 248 12.85 10.17 -1.97
C ALA A 248 12.42 8.94 -2.76
N GLU A 249 12.70 8.89 -4.06
CA GLU A 249 12.36 7.73 -4.90
C GLU A 249 13.04 6.45 -4.42
N ARG A 250 14.36 6.48 -4.20
CA ARG A 250 15.10 5.32 -3.68
C ARG A 250 14.57 4.88 -2.32
N THR A 251 14.22 5.84 -1.47
CA THR A 251 13.63 5.58 -0.15
C THR A 251 12.28 4.91 -0.29
N TRP A 252 11.38 5.42 -1.13
CA TRP A 252 10.04 4.87 -1.34
C TRP A 252 10.10 3.46 -1.94
N THR A 253 10.98 3.22 -2.91
CA THR A 253 11.19 1.87 -3.47
C THR A 253 11.66 0.91 -2.39
N ALA A 254 12.59 1.30 -1.51
CA ALA A 254 13.04 0.46 -0.40
C ALA A 254 11.94 0.21 0.65
N LEU A 255 11.16 1.22 1.02
CA LEU A 255 10.05 1.08 1.97
C LEU A 255 8.95 0.17 1.42
N PHE A 256 8.56 0.36 0.16
CA PHE A 256 7.59 -0.49 -0.52
C PHE A 256 8.07 -1.95 -0.58
N ARG A 257 9.35 -2.15 -0.92
CA ARG A 257 9.99 -3.47 -0.94
C ARG A 257 9.92 -4.16 0.43
N GLN A 258 10.26 -3.42 1.49
CA GLN A 258 10.26 -3.94 2.86
C GLN A 258 8.84 -4.29 3.33
N ALA A 259 7.86 -3.44 3.02
CA ALA A 259 6.46 -3.72 3.30
C ALA A 259 5.97 -4.98 2.57
N LEU A 260 6.29 -5.16 1.28
CA LEU A 260 5.99 -6.41 0.55
C LEU A 260 6.60 -7.64 1.23
N GLN A 261 7.85 -7.55 1.69
CA GLN A 261 8.50 -8.67 2.38
C GLN A 261 7.75 -9.03 3.67
N PHE A 262 7.33 -8.03 4.45
CA PHE A 262 6.55 -8.29 5.66
C PHE A 262 5.20 -8.96 5.37
N GLU A 263 4.49 -8.54 4.32
CA GLU A 263 3.25 -9.18 3.91
C GLU A 263 3.48 -10.66 3.53
N ILE A 264 4.51 -10.93 2.73
CA ILE A 264 4.90 -12.30 2.32
C ILE A 264 5.21 -13.16 3.55
N ASP A 265 6.03 -12.63 4.47
CA ASP A 265 6.45 -13.34 5.67
C ASP A 265 5.27 -13.58 6.61
N LEU A 266 4.35 -12.62 6.75
CA LEU A 266 3.14 -12.76 7.53
C LEU A 266 2.23 -13.86 6.98
N PHE A 267 1.97 -13.86 5.66
CA PHE A 267 1.24 -14.94 5.00
C PHE A 267 1.89 -16.30 5.21
N ASN A 268 3.19 -16.42 4.93
CA ASN A 268 3.91 -17.68 5.05
C ASN A 268 4.02 -18.16 6.50
N SER A 269 3.97 -17.26 7.49
CA SER A 269 4.01 -17.61 8.91
C SER A 269 2.86 -18.54 9.35
N ALA A 270 1.75 -18.53 8.60
CA ALA A 270 0.58 -19.33 8.89
C ALA A 270 0.62 -20.75 8.33
N ILE A 271 1.55 -21.05 7.41
CA ILE A 271 1.65 -22.38 6.80
C ILE A 271 1.94 -23.44 7.87
N GLY A 272 1.13 -24.49 7.88
CA GLY A 272 1.21 -25.57 8.87
C GLY A 272 0.87 -25.16 10.30
N LYS A 273 0.36 -23.94 10.53
CA LYS A 273 -0.09 -23.48 11.85
C LYS A 273 -1.56 -23.73 12.08
N SER A 274 -1.95 -23.67 13.35
CA SER A 274 -3.34 -23.75 13.79
C SER A 274 -3.53 -22.91 15.04
N LEU A 275 -4.75 -22.83 15.56
CA LEU A 275 -5.04 -22.10 16.80
C LEU A 275 -4.21 -22.59 18.01
N GLY A 276 -3.77 -23.85 18.04
CA GLY A 276 -2.88 -24.35 19.09
C GLY A 276 -1.51 -23.65 19.11
N SER A 277 -1.09 -23.06 17.98
CA SER A 277 0.14 -22.26 17.89
C SER A 277 0.03 -20.88 18.52
N LEU A 278 -1.17 -20.45 18.93
CA LEU A 278 -1.41 -19.17 19.60
C LEU A 278 -1.33 -19.27 21.12
N GLN A 279 -1.18 -20.47 21.67
CA GLN A 279 -1.16 -20.69 23.11
C GLN A 279 0.27 -20.53 23.64
N LEU A 280 0.42 -19.84 24.78
CA LEU A 280 1.65 -19.93 25.57
C LEU A 280 1.87 -21.40 25.93
N ALA A 281 3.07 -21.92 25.64
CA ALA A 281 3.44 -23.25 26.11
C ALA A 281 3.26 -23.30 27.64
N PRO A 282 2.62 -24.34 28.19
CA PRO A 282 2.35 -24.44 29.62
C PRO A 282 3.62 -24.45 30.46
#